data_AF-A0A8J5RSE5-F1
#
_entry.id   AF-A0A8J5RSE5-F1
#
_cell.length_a   1.000
_cell.length_b   1.000
_cell.length_c   1.000
_cell.angle_alpha   90.00
_cell.angle_beta   90.00
_cell.angle_gamma   90.00
#
_symmetry.space_group_name_H-M   'P 1'
#
loop_
_entity.id
_entity.type
_entity.pdbx_description
1 polymer ?
#
loop_
_entity_poly.entity_id
_entity_poly.type
_entity_poly.pdbx_seq_one_letter_code
_entity_poly.pdbx_strand_id
1 'polypeptide(L)'
;MSSQVSTSRGLHPPGKLGTFESPPMWPLSAPTGQGEAGSSDDQEIRLLSVSWNQDFGCFAAGTSNGFRIFNCEPFKETFRRDLKSGGFGIVEMLFRCNILALVGGGSNTQYPPNKVMIWDDHRSHCIGEFAFRSDVRAVKLGKDYIVIVLERKIYVYNFTDLKLLHQIETQSNPKGLCCLSHHSNTSVLACPGVHQGHVRVEHFGLKMTRMISAHDSHISCMTLTMDGLLLATASMKGTLIRIFNTMDGTRLQEVRRGLDKADIYSIALSPNVQWLAVSSDKGTVHIFSLRVRVAGEDASNEQRCLEGPRMDHQNSSSSIDPLIQTNTGSNASSSLSFMKGILPKYFSSEWSFAQFHLPEITRYIVAFGTQNNVMMVGLDGSFYRCSFDQVNGGQMLQKEYVRFIKADLTPLRTSAS
;
A
#
# COMPACT_ATOMS: atom_id res chain seq x y z
N MET A 1 -29.44 -5.84 3.34
CA MET A 1 -29.53 -4.74 2.34
C MET A 1 -28.51 -5.03 1.26
N SER A 2 -28.98 -5.39 0.06
CA SER A 2 -28.25 -6.12 -0.96
C SER A 2 -27.27 -5.25 -1.75
N SER A 3 -25.99 -5.62 -1.76
CA SER A 3 -25.12 -5.30 -2.90
C SER A 3 -25.64 -6.07 -4.11
N GLN A 4 -25.76 -5.40 -5.26
CA GLN A 4 -26.06 -6.08 -6.52
C GLN A 4 -24.73 -6.44 -7.17
N VAL A 5 -24.49 -7.74 -7.30
CA VAL A 5 -23.40 -8.28 -8.11
C VAL A 5 -24.01 -8.67 -9.44
N SER A 6 -23.51 -8.07 -10.52
CA SER A 6 -23.96 -8.40 -11.88
C SER A 6 -22.82 -9.05 -12.65
N THR A 7 -23.08 -10.20 -13.25
CA THR A 7 -22.22 -10.78 -14.29
C THR A 7 -22.67 -10.20 -15.63
N SER A 8 -21.95 -9.21 -16.17
CA SER A 8 -22.41 -8.48 -17.36
C SER A 8 -22.19 -9.26 -18.67
N ARG A 9 -23.22 -9.21 -19.54
CA ARG A 9 -23.17 -9.54 -20.97
C ARG A 9 -22.25 -8.57 -21.72
N GLY A 10 -21.55 -9.09 -22.73
CA GLY A 10 -20.39 -8.48 -23.36
C GLY A 10 -20.58 -7.14 -24.06
N LEU A 11 -19.50 -6.36 -24.07
CA LEU A 11 -19.28 -5.23 -24.97
C LEU A 11 -18.72 -5.76 -26.29
N HIS A 12 -19.33 -5.37 -27.42
CA HIS A 12 -18.90 -5.78 -28.75
C HIS A 12 -17.55 -5.15 -29.14
N PRO A 13 -16.65 -5.90 -29.82
CA PRO A 13 -15.49 -5.33 -30.49
C PRO A 13 -15.90 -4.61 -31.78
N PRO A 14 -15.14 -3.60 -32.26
CA PRO A 14 -15.41 -2.98 -33.54
C PRO A 14 -15.13 -3.98 -34.69
N GLY A 15 -16.09 -4.07 -35.61
CA GLY A 15 -16.09 -5.04 -36.70
C GLY A 15 -14.99 -4.82 -37.73
N LYS A 16 -14.46 -5.94 -38.24
CA LYS A 16 -13.72 -6.03 -39.50
C LYS A 16 -14.71 -5.81 -40.66
N LEU A 17 -14.39 -4.92 -41.59
CA LEU A 17 -15.02 -4.89 -42.91
C LEU A 17 -14.02 -5.36 -43.97
N GLY A 18 -14.49 -6.24 -44.84
CA GLY A 18 -13.72 -6.93 -45.87
C GLY A 18 -13.41 -6.08 -47.11
N THR A 19 -12.52 -6.66 -47.90
CA THR A 19 -11.96 -6.27 -49.20
C THR A 19 -12.98 -6.00 -50.30
N PHE A 20 -12.75 -4.97 -51.14
CA PHE A 20 -13.10 -4.95 -52.58
C PHE A 20 -12.23 -3.97 -53.38
N GLU A 21 -11.57 -4.52 -54.41
CA GLU A 21 -11.09 -4.04 -55.73
C GLU A 21 -10.67 -2.57 -56.04
N SER A 22 -9.49 -2.44 -56.67
CA SER A 22 -9.01 -1.34 -57.56
C SER A 22 -9.53 -1.55 -59.01
N PRO A 23 -9.41 -0.64 -60.04
CA PRO A 23 -8.58 0.59 -60.26
C PRO A 23 -9.38 1.73 -61.03
N PRO A 24 -8.85 2.71 -61.83
CA PRO A 24 -7.49 3.07 -62.27
C PRO A 24 -7.08 4.56 -62.13
N MET A 25 -5.91 4.88 -62.71
CA MET A 25 -4.97 5.97 -62.41
C MET A 25 -4.95 7.09 -63.48
N TRP A 26 -4.52 8.32 -63.08
CA TRP A 26 -3.91 9.46 -63.83
C TRP A 26 -4.75 10.74 -64.07
N PRO A 27 -4.13 11.97 -64.16
CA PRO A 27 -2.86 12.45 -63.57
C PRO A 27 -2.92 13.85 -62.87
N LEU A 28 -1.89 14.11 -62.06
CA LEU A 28 -1.27 15.39 -61.63
C LEU A 28 -2.04 16.73 -61.71
N SER A 29 -2.22 17.38 -60.56
CA SER A 29 -2.03 18.85 -60.38
C SER A 29 -1.82 19.18 -58.90
N ALA A 30 -0.71 19.84 -58.55
CA ALA A 30 -0.52 20.49 -57.25
C ALA A 30 -1.17 21.90 -57.28
N PRO A 31 -1.69 22.38 -56.15
CA PRO A 31 -1.07 23.57 -55.57
C PRO A 31 -1.00 23.56 -54.02
N THR A 32 0.19 23.91 -53.53
CA THR A 32 0.48 24.81 -52.39
C THR A 32 -0.52 24.92 -51.21
N GLY A 33 -0.14 24.28 -50.10
CA GLY A 33 0.12 24.95 -48.82
C GLY A 33 -1.00 25.72 -48.15
N GLN A 34 -1.71 25.06 -47.22
CA GLN A 34 -2.01 25.61 -45.90
C GLN A 34 -1.83 24.47 -44.89
N GLY A 35 -0.96 24.68 -43.91
CA GLY A 35 -0.71 23.71 -42.85
C GLY A 35 -1.96 23.55 -41.99
N GLU A 36 -2.59 22.38 -42.06
CA GLU A 36 -3.51 21.95 -41.02
C GLU A 36 -2.70 21.75 -39.75
N ALA A 37 -2.82 22.71 -38.84
CA ALA A 37 -2.38 22.59 -37.46
C ALA A 37 -2.94 21.29 -36.91
N GLY A 38 -2.06 20.32 -36.64
CA GLY A 38 -2.42 19.16 -35.85
C GLY A 38 -3.00 19.67 -34.53
N SER A 39 -4.26 19.34 -34.26
CA SER A 39 -4.85 19.55 -32.94
C SER A 39 -4.12 18.62 -31.97
N SER A 40 -3.01 19.10 -31.39
CA SER A 40 -2.45 18.54 -30.18
C SER A 40 -3.47 18.81 -29.07
N ASP A 41 -4.43 17.91 -28.94
CA ASP A 41 -5.27 17.81 -27.76
C ASP A 41 -4.37 17.24 -26.65
N ASP A 42 -3.39 18.03 -26.21
CA ASP A 42 -2.56 17.79 -25.04
C ASP A 42 -3.46 17.96 -23.80
N GLN A 43 -4.42 17.04 -23.63
CA GLN A 43 -5.08 16.86 -22.36
C GLN A 43 -4.02 16.44 -21.36
N GLU A 44 -3.63 17.41 -20.53
CA GLU A 44 -2.61 17.24 -19.51
C GLU A 44 -2.99 16.07 -18.58
N ILE A 45 -2.15 15.03 -18.58
CA ILE A 45 -2.41 13.80 -17.84
C ILE A 45 -2.15 14.07 -16.36
N ARG A 46 -3.21 14.12 -15.55
CA ARG A 46 -3.11 14.26 -14.10
C ARG A 46 -3.03 12.90 -13.44
N LEU A 47 -2.09 12.77 -12.50
CA LEU A 47 -1.99 11.62 -11.61
C LEU A 47 -3.05 11.74 -10.50
N LEU A 48 -3.92 10.75 -10.37
CA LEU A 48 -5.01 10.72 -9.40
C LEU A 48 -4.68 9.84 -8.19
N SER A 49 -3.97 8.74 -8.41
CA SER A 49 -3.60 7.78 -7.36
C SER A 49 -2.35 7.00 -7.72
N VAL A 50 -1.67 6.50 -6.69
CA VAL A 50 -0.58 5.52 -6.79
C VAL A 50 -0.79 4.43 -5.75
N SER A 51 -0.51 3.18 -6.12
CA SER A 51 -0.68 2.02 -5.25
C SER A 51 0.38 0.97 -5.54
N TRP A 52 1.01 0.43 -4.51
CA TRP A 52 1.87 -0.73 -4.65
C TRP A 52 1.05 -1.99 -4.95
N ASN A 53 1.62 -2.92 -5.70
CA ASN A 53 1.17 -4.29 -5.62
C ASN A 53 1.67 -4.95 -4.31
N GLN A 54 1.19 -6.15 -4.04
CA GLN A 54 1.30 -6.84 -2.76
C GLN A 54 2.75 -7.21 -2.38
N ASP A 55 3.62 -7.42 -3.37
CA ASP A 55 5.04 -7.76 -3.17
C ASP A 55 5.97 -6.55 -3.36
N PHE A 56 5.42 -5.35 -3.55
CA PHE A 56 6.11 -4.09 -3.83
C PHE A 56 6.99 -4.10 -5.09
N GLY A 57 6.91 -5.15 -5.92
CA GLY A 57 7.66 -5.27 -7.15
C GLY A 57 7.14 -4.41 -8.30
N CYS A 58 5.89 -3.96 -8.19
CA CYS A 58 5.22 -3.07 -9.13
C CYS A 58 4.40 -2.01 -8.39
N PHE A 59 4.02 -0.96 -9.12
CA PHE A 59 2.96 -0.05 -8.69
C PHE A 59 2.06 0.33 -9.86
N ALA A 60 0.80 0.61 -9.52
CA ALA A 60 -0.17 1.20 -10.43
C ALA A 60 -0.26 2.70 -10.21
N ALA A 61 -0.48 3.44 -11.30
CA ALA A 61 -0.74 4.86 -11.34
C ALA A 61 -2.09 5.09 -12.04
N GLY A 62 -3.11 5.51 -11.29
CA GLY A 62 -4.39 5.92 -11.86
C GLY A 62 -4.31 7.35 -12.36
N THR A 63 -4.69 7.60 -13.61
CA THR A 63 -4.58 8.92 -14.26
C THR A 63 -5.96 9.49 -14.59
N SER A 64 -6.02 10.76 -14.97
CA SER A 64 -7.24 11.44 -15.45
C SER A 64 -7.82 10.86 -16.75
N ASN A 65 -7.03 10.07 -17.47
CA ASN A 65 -7.37 9.47 -18.76
C ASN A 65 -7.08 7.96 -18.83
N GLY A 66 -7.05 7.25 -17.69
CA GLY A 66 -6.80 5.81 -17.67
C GLY A 66 -5.92 5.36 -16.50
N PHE A 67 -4.99 4.45 -16.77
CA PHE A 67 -4.00 4.00 -15.80
C PHE A 67 -2.72 3.47 -16.44
N ARG A 68 -1.66 3.37 -15.63
CA ARG A 68 -0.36 2.81 -16.00
C ARG A 68 0.17 1.89 -14.91
N ILE A 69 0.95 0.88 -15.28
CA ILE A 69 1.58 -0.09 -14.39
C ILE A 69 3.10 -0.06 -14.62
N PHE A 70 3.85 0.10 -13.55
CA PHE A 70 5.30 0.17 -13.58
C PHE A 70 5.91 -1.00 -12.81
N ASN A 71 6.95 -1.60 -13.38
CA ASN A 71 7.86 -2.48 -12.66
C ASN A 71 8.92 -1.64 -11.96
N CYS A 72 9.28 -2.01 -10.74
CA CYS A 72 10.23 -1.26 -9.94
C CYS A 72 11.68 -1.62 -10.31
N GLU A 73 11.97 -2.89 -10.63
CA GLU A 73 13.34 -3.37 -10.88
C GLU A 73 13.43 -4.37 -12.05
N PRO A 74 14.05 -3.99 -13.19
CA PRO A 74 14.45 -2.62 -13.55
C PRO A 74 13.22 -1.70 -13.65
N PHE A 75 13.41 -0.40 -13.39
CA PHE A 75 12.31 0.57 -13.50
C PHE A 75 11.81 0.64 -14.94
N LYS A 76 10.54 0.30 -15.17
CA LYS A 76 9.96 0.29 -16.52
C LYS A 76 8.44 0.38 -16.49
N GLU A 77 7.86 1.19 -17.39
CA GLU A 77 6.42 1.10 -17.69
C GLU A 77 6.14 -0.24 -18.39
N THR A 78 5.36 -1.09 -17.74
CA THR A 78 5.04 -2.44 -18.24
C THR A 78 3.73 -2.47 -19.00
N PHE A 79 2.79 -1.62 -18.62
CA PHE A 79 1.45 -1.61 -19.18
C PHE A 79 0.80 -0.24 -19.03
N ARG A 80 -0.01 0.16 -19.99
CA ARG A 80 -0.87 1.35 -19.91
C ARG A 80 -2.18 1.09 -20.64
N ARG A 81 -3.25 1.70 -20.14
CA ARG A 81 -4.54 1.77 -20.84
C ARG A 81 -5.02 3.20 -20.80
N ASP A 82 -5.10 3.82 -21.97
CA ASP A 82 -5.64 5.16 -22.16
C ASP A 82 -7.13 5.09 -22.53
N LEU A 83 -7.91 5.98 -21.96
CA LEU A 83 -9.31 6.19 -22.22
C LEU A 83 -9.50 7.53 -22.93
N LYS A 84 -10.47 7.60 -23.84
CA LYS A 84 -10.83 8.85 -24.53
C LYS A 84 -11.39 9.90 -23.58
N SER A 85 -12.00 9.47 -22.48
CA SER A 85 -12.57 10.33 -21.46
C SER A 85 -12.65 9.58 -20.13
N GLY A 86 -12.29 10.28 -19.05
CA GLY A 86 -12.34 9.74 -17.71
C GLY A 86 -11.12 8.90 -17.32
N GLY A 87 -10.91 8.81 -16.01
CA GLY A 87 -9.75 8.17 -15.41
C GLY A 87 -10.10 7.27 -14.25
N PHE A 88 -9.09 6.68 -13.62
CA PHE A 88 -9.26 5.81 -12.45
C PHE A 88 -8.65 6.44 -11.20
N GLY A 89 -9.48 6.59 -10.17
CA GLY A 89 -9.05 7.05 -8.85
C GLY A 89 -8.53 5.93 -7.97
N ILE A 90 -8.89 4.67 -8.27
CA ILE A 90 -8.37 3.48 -7.61
C ILE A 90 -8.02 2.45 -8.69
N VAL A 91 -6.77 2.00 -8.66
CA VAL A 91 -6.25 0.90 -9.47
C VAL A 91 -5.54 -0.05 -8.52
N GLU A 92 -6.17 -1.17 -8.18
CA GLU A 92 -5.60 -2.17 -7.27
C GLU A 92 -5.19 -3.41 -8.08
N MET A 93 -3.91 -3.77 -8.02
CA MET A 93 -3.37 -4.94 -8.71
C MET A 93 -3.62 -6.21 -7.90
N LEU A 94 -3.77 -7.35 -8.57
CA LEU A 94 -3.58 -8.66 -7.94
C LEU A 94 -2.19 -9.20 -8.30
N PHE A 95 -1.23 -8.96 -7.40
CA PHE A 95 0.19 -9.24 -7.58
C PHE A 95 0.71 -8.71 -8.92
N ARG A 96 1.18 -9.62 -9.79
CA ARG A 96 1.63 -9.33 -11.16
C ARG A 96 0.73 -10.04 -12.20
N CYS A 97 -0.49 -10.38 -11.80
CA CYS A 97 -1.48 -10.98 -12.69
C CYS A 97 -2.12 -9.91 -13.58
N ASN A 98 -2.84 -10.38 -14.59
CA ASN A 98 -3.69 -9.59 -15.49
C ASN A 98 -4.99 -9.09 -14.85
N ILE A 99 -5.18 -9.30 -13.54
CA ILE A 99 -6.41 -8.90 -12.84
C ILE A 99 -6.21 -7.61 -12.07
N LEU A 100 -7.12 -6.66 -12.31
CA LEU A 100 -7.14 -5.35 -11.69
C LEU A 100 -8.52 -5.07 -11.08
N ALA A 101 -8.57 -4.38 -9.96
CA ALA A 101 -9.79 -3.72 -9.51
C ALA A 101 -9.73 -2.23 -9.82
N LEU A 102 -10.77 -1.72 -10.49
CA LEU A 102 -10.83 -0.38 -11.02
C LEU A 102 -12.04 0.36 -10.43
N VAL A 103 -11.82 1.59 -9.97
CA VAL A 103 -12.86 2.54 -9.56
C VAL A 103 -12.58 3.87 -10.24
N GLY A 104 -13.58 4.44 -10.91
CA GLY A 104 -13.39 5.67 -11.67
C GLY A 104 -13.11 6.88 -10.79
N GLY A 105 -12.32 7.81 -11.32
CA GLY A 105 -11.96 9.06 -10.65
C GLY A 105 -12.91 10.20 -11.05
N GLY A 106 -13.48 10.88 -10.04
CA GLY A 106 -14.14 12.19 -10.11
C GLY A 106 -14.94 12.54 -11.37
N SER A 107 -14.25 12.99 -12.41
CA SER A 107 -14.81 13.46 -13.69
C SER A 107 -15.30 12.34 -14.62
N ASN A 108 -15.18 11.08 -14.22
CA ASN A 108 -15.53 9.94 -15.06
C ASN A 108 -17.03 9.58 -15.00
N THR A 109 -17.78 9.87 -16.06
CA THR A 109 -19.20 9.51 -16.16
C THR A 109 -19.43 8.06 -16.57
N GLN A 110 -18.47 7.42 -17.23
CA GLN A 110 -18.56 6.02 -17.65
C GLN A 110 -18.27 5.07 -16.48
N TYR A 111 -17.39 5.48 -15.59
CA TYR A 111 -16.94 4.70 -14.44
C TYR A 111 -17.20 5.49 -13.15
N PRO A 112 -18.33 5.28 -12.48
CA PRO A 112 -18.68 6.08 -11.30
C PRO A 112 -17.89 5.63 -10.05
N PRO A 113 -17.65 6.52 -9.08
CA PRO A 113 -16.80 6.26 -7.90
C PRO A 113 -17.42 5.27 -6.90
N ASN A 114 -18.70 4.94 -7.05
CA ASN A 114 -19.43 3.98 -6.21
C ASN A 114 -19.49 2.57 -6.83
N LYS A 115 -18.76 2.31 -7.93
CA LYS A 115 -18.69 1.02 -8.58
C LYS A 115 -17.26 0.48 -8.64
N VAL A 116 -17.09 -0.81 -8.36
CA VAL A 116 -15.83 -1.53 -8.54
C VAL A 116 -15.97 -2.49 -9.71
N MET A 117 -15.04 -2.42 -10.65
CA MET A 117 -14.91 -3.38 -11.74
C MET A 117 -13.71 -4.28 -11.50
N ILE A 118 -13.92 -5.59 -11.58
CA ILE A 118 -12.84 -6.58 -11.63
C ILE A 118 -12.54 -6.85 -13.09
N TRP A 119 -11.40 -6.35 -13.54
CA TRP A 119 -10.99 -6.36 -14.94
C TRP A 119 -9.94 -7.44 -15.20
N ASP A 120 -10.19 -8.30 -16.20
CA ASP A 120 -9.18 -9.16 -16.80
C ASP A 120 -8.63 -8.45 -18.03
N ASP A 121 -7.38 -8.02 -17.96
CA ASP A 121 -6.79 -7.27 -19.07
C ASP A 121 -6.39 -8.16 -20.25
N HIS A 122 -5.89 -9.37 -19.98
CA HIS A 122 -5.54 -10.34 -21.02
C HIS A 122 -6.76 -10.69 -21.89
N ARG A 123 -7.94 -10.84 -21.27
CA ARG A 123 -9.22 -11.05 -21.98
C ARG A 123 -9.90 -9.75 -22.39
N SER A 124 -9.40 -8.61 -21.93
CA SER A 124 -9.99 -7.27 -22.11
C SER A 124 -11.49 -7.23 -21.77
N HIS A 125 -11.85 -7.78 -20.61
CA HIS A 125 -13.24 -7.93 -20.19
C HIS A 125 -13.41 -7.78 -18.66
N CYS A 126 -14.56 -7.24 -18.25
CA CYS A 126 -14.95 -7.11 -16.85
C CYS A 126 -15.50 -8.44 -16.30
N ILE A 127 -14.74 -9.12 -15.44
CA ILE A 127 -15.14 -10.37 -14.77
C ILE A 127 -16.35 -10.16 -13.86
N GLY A 128 -16.42 -9.02 -13.17
CA GLY A 128 -17.49 -8.74 -12.22
C GLY A 128 -17.59 -7.27 -11.86
N GLU A 129 -18.82 -6.83 -11.58
CA GLU A 129 -19.13 -5.46 -11.17
C GLU A 129 -19.82 -5.46 -9.81
N PHE A 130 -19.36 -4.58 -8.91
CA PHE A 130 -19.96 -4.34 -7.61
C PHE A 130 -20.44 -2.90 -7.53
N ALA A 131 -21.72 -2.69 -7.24
CA ALA A 131 -22.30 -1.36 -7.09
C ALA A 131 -22.74 -1.08 -5.65
N PHE A 132 -22.40 0.13 -5.17
CA PHE A 132 -22.70 0.59 -3.82
C PHE A 132 -23.50 1.89 -3.84
N ARG A 133 -24.12 2.22 -2.70
CA ARG A 133 -24.89 3.48 -2.53
C ARG A 133 -24.02 4.67 -2.13
N SER A 134 -22.74 4.43 -1.87
CA SER A 134 -21.75 5.44 -1.52
C SER A 134 -20.44 5.16 -2.24
N ASP A 135 -19.59 6.17 -2.33
CA ASP A 135 -18.29 6.04 -2.96
C ASP A 135 -17.42 4.98 -2.29
N VAL A 136 -16.67 4.28 -3.13
CA VAL A 136 -15.65 3.32 -2.71
C VAL A 136 -14.41 4.10 -2.29
N ARG A 137 -13.92 3.82 -1.08
CA ARG A 137 -12.74 4.49 -0.52
C ARG A 137 -11.45 3.72 -0.81
N ALA A 138 -11.50 2.40 -0.87
CA ALA A 138 -10.38 1.54 -1.25
C ALA A 138 -10.86 0.16 -1.71
N VAL A 139 -10.01 -0.52 -2.47
CA VAL A 139 -10.14 -1.95 -2.79
C VAL A 139 -8.83 -2.65 -2.41
N LYS A 140 -8.92 -3.85 -1.85
CA LYS A 140 -7.76 -4.73 -1.60
C LYS A 140 -8.05 -6.09 -2.23
N LEU A 141 -7.09 -6.60 -3.01
CA LEU A 141 -7.21 -7.89 -3.67
C LEU A 141 -6.26 -8.91 -3.04
N GLY A 142 -6.77 -10.10 -2.76
CA GLY A 142 -6.00 -11.31 -2.44
C GLY A 142 -6.41 -12.46 -3.35
N LYS A 143 -5.72 -13.60 -3.25
CA LYS A 143 -6.03 -14.79 -4.07
C LYS A 143 -7.47 -15.28 -3.87
N ASP A 144 -7.95 -15.22 -2.63
CA ASP A 144 -9.27 -15.75 -2.25
C ASP A 144 -10.30 -14.65 -1.95
N TYR A 145 -9.86 -13.39 -1.85
CA TYR A 145 -10.70 -12.30 -1.33
C TYR A 145 -10.67 -11.04 -2.20
N ILE A 146 -11.85 -10.43 -2.36
CA ILE A 146 -12.02 -9.06 -2.83
C ILE A 146 -12.57 -8.25 -1.65
N VAL A 147 -11.79 -7.29 -1.17
CA VAL A 147 -12.18 -6.44 -0.05
C VAL A 147 -12.51 -5.05 -0.56
N ILE A 148 -13.74 -4.58 -0.34
CA ILE A 148 -14.23 -3.28 -0.78
C ILE A 148 -14.54 -2.43 0.45
N VAL A 149 -13.86 -1.29 0.55
CA VAL A 149 -13.95 -0.38 1.70
C VAL A 149 -14.82 0.79 1.33
N LEU A 150 -15.93 0.97 2.05
CA LEU A 150 -16.72 2.19 2.08
C LEU A 150 -16.38 2.98 3.34
N GLU A 151 -16.98 4.16 3.50
CA GLU A 151 -16.65 5.04 4.63
C GLU A 151 -16.94 4.44 6.02
N ARG A 152 -17.96 3.59 6.17
CA ARG A 152 -18.30 2.99 7.48
C ARG A 152 -18.48 1.47 7.45
N LYS A 153 -18.22 0.85 6.31
CA LYS A 153 -18.43 -0.58 6.08
C LYS A 153 -17.35 -1.13 5.18
N ILE A 154 -16.89 -2.33 5.47
CA ILE A 154 -16.02 -3.12 4.62
C ILE A 154 -16.77 -4.38 4.23
N TYR A 155 -16.78 -4.68 2.93
CA TYR A 155 -17.34 -5.91 2.39
C TYR A 155 -16.21 -6.81 1.93
N VAL A 156 -16.24 -8.07 2.35
CA VAL A 156 -15.27 -9.10 1.95
C VAL A 156 -16.03 -10.12 1.11
N TYR A 157 -15.66 -10.23 -0.16
CA TYR A 157 -16.22 -11.21 -1.09
C TYR A 157 -15.22 -12.32 -1.36
N ASN A 158 -15.73 -13.52 -1.64
CA ASN A 158 -14.94 -14.58 -2.21
C ASN A 158 -14.54 -14.20 -3.65
N PHE A 159 -13.28 -14.37 -4.01
CA PHE A 159 -12.78 -13.98 -5.32
C PHE A 159 -13.29 -14.90 -6.44
N THR A 160 -13.47 -16.19 -6.15
CA THR A 160 -13.84 -17.22 -7.13
C THR A 160 -15.30 -17.13 -7.56
N ASP A 161 -16.23 -17.03 -6.60
CA ASP A 161 -17.67 -17.06 -6.86
C ASP A 161 -18.38 -15.72 -6.62
N LEU A 162 -17.62 -14.68 -6.24
CA LEU A 162 -18.09 -13.31 -5.95
C LEU A 162 -19.15 -13.22 -4.84
N LYS A 163 -19.32 -14.27 -4.01
CA LYS A 163 -20.26 -14.23 -2.89
C LYS A 163 -19.73 -13.37 -1.75
N LEU A 164 -20.64 -12.64 -1.12
CA LEU A 164 -20.34 -11.89 0.10
C LEU A 164 -20.07 -12.87 1.25
N LEU A 165 -18.88 -12.78 1.84
CA LEU A 165 -18.46 -13.58 2.99
C LEU A 165 -18.65 -12.81 4.30
N HIS A 166 -18.17 -11.57 4.35
CA HIS A 166 -18.22 -10.75 5.56
C HIS A 166 -18.65 -9.32 5.26
N GLN A 167 -19.40 -8.74 6.21
CA GLN A 167 -19.71 -7.32 6.27
C GLN A 167 -19.24 -6.80 7.63
N ILE A 168 -18.22 -5.95 7.61
CA ILE A 168 -17.57 -5.43 8.82
C ILE A 168 -17.95 -3.96 8.96
N GLU A 169 -18.42 -3.56 10.13
CA GLU A 169 -18.68 -2.16 10.45
C GLU A 169 -17.45 -1.51 11.05
N THR A 170 -17.19 -0.27 10.63
CA THR A 170 -16.05 0.54 11.09
C THR A 170 -16.54 1.89 11.57
N GLN A 171 -15.67 2.62 12.29
CA GLN A 171 -15.81 4.06 12.39
C GLN A 171 -15.67 4.71 11.00
N SER A 172 -15.90 6.02 10.89
CA SER A 172 -15.60 6.77 9.66
C SER A 172 -14.16 6.50 9.22
N ASN A 173 -14.04 5.97 8.00
CA ASN A 173 -12.83 5.52 7.34
C ASN A 173 -12.68 6.25 5.98
N PRO A 174 -12.53 7.60 5.99
CA PRO A 174 -12.51 8.39 4.76
C PRO A 174 -11.26 8.11 3.91
N LYS A 175 -10.16 7.64 4.53
CA LYS A 175 -8.92 7.24 3.85
C LYS A 175 -8.95 5.79 3.30
N GLY A 176 -10.03 5.04 3.52
CA GLY A 176 -10.15 3.66 3.04
C GLY A 176 -9.14 2.68 3.66
N LEU A 177 -8.72 2.91 4.91
CA LEU A 177 -7.73 2.09 5.60
C LEU A 177 -8.19 0.65 5.72
N CYS A 178 -7.43 -0.27 5.13
CA CYS A 178 -7.60 -1.71 5.25
C CYS A 178 -6.32 -2.40 4.76
N CYS A 179 -5.88 -3.43 5.47
CA CYS A 179 -4.74 -4.26 5.11
C CYS A 179 -5.18 -5.72 5.00
N LEU A 180 -4.56 -6.48 4.10
CA LEU A 180 -4.81 -7.90 3.90
C LEU A 180 -3.47 -8.63 3.92
N SER A 181 -3.38 -9.78 4.58
CA SER A 181 -2.23 -10.68 4.48
C SER A 181 -2.27 -11.46 3.17
N HIS A 182 -1.11 -11.89 2.72
CA HIS A 182 -0.91 -12.47 1.40
C HIS A 182 -0.07 -13.76 1.40
N HIS A 183 0.32 -14.24 2.57
CA HIS A 183 0.96 -15.54 2.75
C HIS A 183 -0.04 -16.68 2.57
N SER A 184 0.39 -17.81 1.99
CA SER A 184 -0.51 -18.92 1.63
C SER A 184 -1.20 -19.58 2.83
N ASN A 185 -0.58 -19.50 4.00
CA ASN A 185 -1.03 -20.21 5.20
C ASN A 185 -1.80 -19.30 6.17
N THR A 186 -1.91 -18.01 5.88
CA THR A 186 -2.58 -17.06 6.76
C THR A 186 -3.58 -16.22 6.00
N SER A 187 -4.67 -15.89 6.68
CA SER A 187 -5.75 -15.10 6.11
C SER A 187 -6.19 -14.08 7.14
N VAL A 188 -5.52 -12.92 7.11
CA VAL A 188 -5.64 -11.87 8.11
C VAL A 188 -6.05 -10.57 7.44
N LEU A 189 -7.08 -9.92 7.95
CA LEU A 189 -7.50 -8.57 7.56
C LEU A 189 -7.40 -7.64 8.76
N ALA A 190 -6.82 -6.45 8.57
CA ALA A 190 -6.82 -5.41 9.59
C ALA A 190 -7.50 -4.14 9.07
N CYS A 191 -8.36 -3.54 9.88
CA CYS A 191 -9.05 -2.31 9.55
C CYS A 191 -9.35 -1.46 10.81
N PRO A 192 -9.67 -0.17 10.69
CA PRO A 192 -10.15 0.61 11.82
C PRO A 192 -11.33 -0.07 12.52
N GLY A 193 -11.32 -0.07 13.86
CA GLY A 193 -12.44 -0.53 14.67
C GLY A 193 -13.61 0.46 14.65
N VAL A 194 -14.66 0.14 15.41
CA VAL A 194 -15.81 1.05 15.62
C VAL A 194 -15.49 2.19 16.58
N HIS A 195 -14.51 2.00 17.47
CA HIS A 195 -14.03 3.00 18.41
C HIS A 195 -12.77 3.70 17.90
N GLN A 196 -12.65 4.98 18.24
CA GLN A 196 -11.51 5.81 17.86
C GLN A 196 -10.19 5.19 18.31
N GLY A 197 -9.25 5.07 17.37
CA GLY A 197 -7.90 4.58 17.64
C GLY A 197 -7.81 3.08 17.90
N HIS A 198 -8.93 2.35 17.77
CA HIS A 198 -8.93 0.90 17.77
C HIS A 198 -8.68 0.35 16.36
N VAL A 199 -8.03 -0.80 16.28
CA VAL A 199 -7.92 -1.61 15.05
C VAL A 199 -8.62 -2.95 15.29
N ARG A 200 -9.46 -3.36 14.35
CA ARG A 200 -10.03 -4.71 14.27
C ARG A 200 -9.14 -5.57 13.37
N VAL A 201 -8.78 -6.75 13.86
CA VAL A 201 -8.02 -7.75 13.10
C VAL A 201 -8.84 -9.02 13.02
N GLU A 202 -9.14 -9.47 11.80
CA GLU A 202 -9.83 -10.72 11.50
C GLU A 202 -8.83 -11.76 11.02
N HIS A 203 -8.76 -12.88 11.71
CA HIS A 203 -8.05 -14.07 11.28
C HIS A 203 -9.07 -15.06 10.72
N PHE A 204 -9.38 -14.97 9.42
CA PHE A 204 -10.45 -15.75 8.79
C PHE A 204 -10.20 -17.26 8.89
N GLY A 205 -8.96 -17.71 8.69
CA GLY A 205 -8.59 -19.13 8.82
C GLY A 205 -8.76 -19.69 10.23
N LEU A 206 -8.60 -18.84 11.25
CA LEU A 206 -8.78 -19.21 12.66
C LEU A 206 -10.16 -18.86 13.21
N LYS A 207 -11.03 -18.23 12.40
CA LYS A 207 -12.33 -17.68 12.81
C LYS A 207 -12.22 -16.82 14.07
N MET A 208 -11.17 -16.01 14.15
CA MET A 208 -10.82 -15.25 15.35
C MET A 208 -10.79 -13.75 15.05
N THR A 209 -11.50 -12.96 15.84
CA THR A 209 -11.44 -11.50 15.80
C THR A 209 -10.66 -10.97 16.98
N ARG A 210 -9.78 -9.99 16.74
CA ARG A 210 -9.03 -9.24 17.76
C ARG A 210 -9.31 -7.75 17.65
N MET A 211 -9.48 -7.10 18.79
CA MET A 211 -9.63 -5.65 18.89
C MET A 211 -8.42 -5.08 19.63
N ILE A 212 -7.63 -4.28 18.94
CA ILE A 212 -6.40 -3.67 19.48
C ILE A 212 -6.66 -2.20 19.75
N SER A 213 -6.54 -1.77 21.01
CA SER A 213 -6.56 -0.35 21.40
C SER A 213 -5.21 0.30 21.06
N ALA A 214 -5.01 0.64 19.78
CA ALA A 214 -3.69 1.00 19.27
C ALA A 214 -3.28 2.44 19.61
N HIS A 215 -4.22 3.39 19.60
CA HIS A 215 -3.98 4.82 19.84
C HIS A 215 -5.18 5.50 20.51
N ASP A 216 -4.97 6.66 21.13
CA ASP A 216 -6.08 7.45 21.70
C ASP A 216 -6.82 8.28 20.63
N SER A 217 -6.15 8.56 19.51
CA SER A 217 -6.69 9.29 18.35
C SER A 217 -6.94 8.36 17.17
N HIS A 218 -7.79 8.78 16.23
CA HIS A 218 -8.11 8.03 15.02
C HIS A 218 -6.86 7.48 14.31
N ILE A 219 -6.96 6.26 13.82
CA ILE A 219 -5.91 5.65 13.00
C ILE A 219 -5.83 6.41 11.68
N SER A 220 -4.61 6.80 11.30
CA SER A 220 -4.34 7.56 10.08
C SER A 220 -3.61 6.74 9.02
N CYS A 221 -2.87 5.71 9.43
CA CYS A 221 -2.12 4.80 8.57
C CYS A 221 -1.90 3.46 9.30
N MET A 222 -1.88 2.35 8.55
CA MET A 222 -1.60 1.01 9.06
C MET A 222 -1.02 0.13 7.96
N THR A 223 -0.24 -0.89 8.33
CA THR A 223 0.24 -1.94 7.43
C THR A 223 0.42 -3.26 8.15
N LEU A 224 0.24 -4.37 7.44
CA LEU A 224 0.47 -5.74 7.93
C LEU A 224 1.74 -6.31 7.29
N THR A 225 2.39 -7.24 7.98
CA THR A 225 3.33 -8.16 7.32
C THR A 225 2.61 -9.09 6.34
N MET A 226 3.35 -9.67 5.40
CA MET A 226 2.78 -10.59 4.39
C MET A 226 2.07 -11.79 5.02
N ASP A 227 2.58 -12.29 6.14
CA ASP A 227 1.98 -13.35 6.95
C ASP A 227 0.85 -12.86 7.88
N GLY A 228 0.64 -11.55 8.01
CA GLY A 228 -0.36 -10.96 8.89
C GLY A 228 -0.07 -11.12 10.39
N LEU A 229 1.14 -11.54 10.80
CA LEU A 229 1.50 -11.73 12.20
C LEU A 229 1.78 -10.40 12.93
N LEU A 230 2.23 -9.38 12.20
CA LEU A 230 2.56 -8.08 12.75
C LEU A 230 1.74 -6.97 12.09
N LEU A 231 1.35 -6.01 12.92
CA LEU A 231 0.61 -4.83 12.51
C LEU A 231 1.35 -3.58 12.97
N ALA A 232 1.72 -2.72 12.03
CA ALA A 232 2.21 -1.37 12.31
C ALA A 232 1.09 -0.35 12.17
N THR A 233 0.98 0.60 13.09
CA THR A 233 -0.07 1.62 13.10
C THR A 233 0.46 3.00 13.47
N ALA A 234 -0.13 4.03 12.86
CA ALA A 234 0.00 5.41 13.28
C ALA A 234 -1.38 6.07 13.39
N SER A 235 -1.49 7.05 14.26
CA SER A 235 -2.72 7.84 14.42
C SER A 235 -2.59 9.24 13.81
N MET A 236 -3.68 10.01 13.81
CA MET A 236 -3.70 11.40 13.34
C MET A 236 -2.73 12.34 14.08
N LYS A 237 -2.19 11.93 15.24
CA LYS A 237 -1.08 12.64 15.89
C LYS A 237 0.24 12.44 15.13
N GLY A 238 0.49 11.25 14.56
CA GLY A 238 1.66 10.96 13.73
C GLY A 238 3.04 11.13 14.41
N THR A 239 3.07 11.22 15.73
CA THR A 239 4.32 11.31 16.51
C THR A 239 4.91 9.94 16.81
N LEU A 240 4.05 8.91 16.90
CA LEU A 240 4.41 7.56 17.28
C LEU A 240 3.91 6.55 16.24
N ILE A 241 4.73 5.55 15.97
CA ILE A 241 4.35 4.36 15.22
C ILE A 241 4.49 3.18 16.17
N ARG A 242 3.46 2.34 16.22
CA ARG A 242 3.37 1.20 17.14
C ARG A 242 3.25 -0.10 16.37
N ILE A 243 4.02 -1.09 16.79
CA ILE A 243 4.03 -2.44 16.24
C ILE A 243 3.33 -3.36 17.22
N PHE A 244 2.41 -4.19 16.71
CA PHE A 244 1.61 -5.11 17.50
C PHE A 244 1.72 -6.53 16.95
N ASN A 245 1.64 -7.51 17.84
CA ASN A 245 1.31 -8.88 17.48
C ASN A 245 -0.19 -8.96 17.20
N THR A 246 -0.57 -9.50 16.04
CA THR A 246 -1.98 -9.59 15.63
C THR A 246 -2.74 -10.72 16.30
N MET A 247 -2.03 -11.71 16.85
CA MET A 247 -2.62 -12.89 17.49
C MET A 247 -3.09 -12.60 18.91
N ASP A 248 -2.34 -11.87 19.71
CA ASP A 248 -2.72 -11.54 21.10
C ASP A 248 -3.00 -10.05 21.32
N GLY A 249 -2.68 -9.20 20.34
CA GLY A 249 -2.87 -7.74 20.41
C GLY A 249 -1.81 -7.03 21.24
N THR A 250 -0.74 -7.71 21.65
CA THR A 250 0.33 -7.12 22.45
C THR A 250 1.11 -6.08 21.64
N ARG A 251 1.40 -4.92 22.24
CA ARG A 251 2.28 -3.92 21.64
C ARG A 251 3.73 -4.36 21.83
N LEU A 252 4.39 -4.71 20.74
CA LEU A 252 5.76 -5.22 20.72
C LEU A 252 6.79 -4.10 20.75
N GLN A 253 6.54 -3.02 20.00
CA GLN A 253 7.48 -1.90 19.89
C GLN A 253 6.74 -0.58 19.65
N GLU A 254 7.36 0.51 20.07
CA GLU A 254 6.93 1.88 19.80
C GLU A 254 8.14 2.72 19.38
N VAL A 255 8.05 3.33 18.21
CA VAL A 255 9.08 4.23 17.68
C VAL A 255 8.52 5.64 17.54
N ARG A 256 9.38 6.64 17.74
CA ARG A 256 9.04 8.06 17.71
C ARG A 256 9.58 8.70 16.44
N ARG A 257 8.65 9.15 15.58
CA ARG A 257 8.98 9.92 14.37
C ARG A 257 9.49 11.32 14.70
N GLY A 258 8.90 11.97 15.69
CA GLY A 258 9.27 13.31 16.12
C GLY A 258 8.36 13.82 17.23
N LEU A 259 8.60 15.06 17.66
CA LEU A 259 7.77 15.75 18.67
C LEU A 259 6.51 16.34 18.04
N ASP A 260 6.64 16.89 16.83
CA ASP A 260 5.55 17.58 16.16
C ASP A 260 4.56 16.62 15.51
N LYS A 261 3.30 17.04 15.50
CA LYS A 261 2.25 16.38 14.72
C LYS A 261 2.63 16.34 13.24
N ALA A 262 2.39 15.19 12.60
CA ALA A 262 2.59 14.98 11.17
C ALA A 262 1.47 14.09 10.60
N ASP A 263 0.96 14.39 9.40
CA ASP A 263 0.12 13.44 8.68
C ASP A 263 1.00 12.33 8.09
N ILE A 264 0.77 11.10 8.52
CA ILE A 264 1.50 9.93 8.03
C ILE A 264 0.87 9.48 6.73
N TYR A 265 1.66 9.44 5.66
CA TYR A 265 1.19 9.05 4.34
C TYR A 265 1.33 7.55 4.11
N SER A 266 2.44 6.95 4.53
CA SER A 266 2.71 5.53 4.32
C SER A 266 3.63 4.96 5.38
N ILE A 267 3.40 3.69 5.71
CA ILE A 267 4.23 2.87 6.59
C ILE A 267 4.53 1.58 5.82
N ALA A 268 5.80 1.17 5.80
CA ALA A 268 6.21 -0.12 5.24
C ALA A 268 7.11 -0.87 6.23
N LEU A 269 6.92 -2.19 6.33
CA LEU A 269 7.80 -3.10 7.04
C LEU A 269 8.71 -3.78 6.02
N SER A 270 10.01 -3.93 6.32
CA SER A 270 10.89 -4.71 5.48
C SER A 270 10.49 -6.19 5.52
N PRO A 271 10.76 -6.98 4.45
CA PRO A 271 10.39 -8.39 4.42
C PRO A 271 10.98 -9.21 5.59
N ASN A 272 12.19 -8.86 6.03
CA ASN A 272 12.85 -9.48 7.18
C ASN A 272 12.43 -8.88 8.53
N VAL A 273 11.49 -7.92 8.54
CA VAL A 273 10.96 -7.25 9.74
C VAL A 273 12.05 -6.60 10.62
N GLN A 274 13.19 -6.25 10.04
CA GLN A 274 14.25 -5.52 10.75
C GLN A 274 14.10 -4.00 10.63
N TRP A 275 13.31 -3.53 9.66
CA TRP A 275 13.21 -2.11 9.33
C TRP A 275 11.77 -1.66 9.14
N LEU A 276 11.49 -0.44 9.55
CA LEU A 276 10.23 0.26 9.34
C LEU A 276 10.51 1.56 8.59
N ALA A 277 9.85 1.77 7.45
CA ALA A 277 9.88 3.04 6.72
C ALA A 277 8.60 3.82 6.95
N VAL A 278 8.72 5.14 7.12
CA VAL A 278 7.57 6.04 7.35
C VAL A 278 7.76 7.32 6.54
N SER A 279 6.77 7.67 5.71
CA SER A 279 6.69 8.96 5.03
C SER A 279 5.60 9.84 5.66
N SER A 280 5.79 11.17 5.62
CA SER A 280 4.86 12.13 6.20
C SER A 280 4.81 13.46 5.47
N ASP A 281 3.89 14.33 5.86
CA ASP A 281 3.77 15.72 5.41
C ASP A 281 4.97 16.63 5.75
N LYS A 282 5.95 16.13 6.51
CA LYS A 282 7.18 16.87 6.87
C LYS A 282 8.27 16.87 5.80
N GLY A 283 8.02 16.26 4.64
CA GLY A 283 9.01 16.18 3.56
C GLY A 283 10.20 15.28 3.87
N THR A 284 10.05 14.39 4.86
CA THR A 284 11.07 13.41 5.24
C THR A 284 10.52 12.00 5.25
N VAL A 285 11.36 11.05 4.82
CA VAL A 285 11.16 9.62 5.03
C VAL A 285 12.10 9.16 6.13
N HIS A 286 11.55 8.49 7.13
CA HIS A 286 12.28 7.98 8.29
C HIS A 286 12.35 6.45 8.25
N ILE A 287 13.52 5.89 8.56
CA ILE A 287 13.75 4.46 8.78
C ILE A 287 13.98 4.23 10.27
N PHE A 288 13.37 3.20 10.84
CA PHE A 288 13.59 2.76 12.22
C PHE A 288 14.07 1.32 12.24
N SER A 289 14.99 0.99 13.15
CA SER A 289 15.33 -0.41 13.43
C SER A 289 14.23 -1.05 14.27
N LEU A 290 13.84 -2.26 13.89
CA LEU A 290 12.88 -3.07 14.62
C LEU A 290 13.60 -4.13 15.43
N ARG A 291 13.15 -4.33 16.66
CA ARG A 291 13.69 -5.35 17.58
C ARG A 291 12.75 -6.54 17.76
N VAL A 292 11.81 -6.68 16.83
CA VAL A 292 10.78 -7.72 16.83
C VAL A 292 11.34 -8.96 16.16
N ARG A 293 11.38 -10.10 16.86
CA ARG A 293 11.70 -11.40 16.27
C ARG A 293 10.42 -12.18 16.05
N VAL A 294 10.17 -12.61 14.82
CA VAL A 294 9.13 -13.61 14.52
C VAL A 294 9.78 -14.99 14.72
N ALA A 295 9.32 -15.79 15.68
CA ALA A 295 9.90 -17.12 15.90
C ALA A 295 9.63 -18.01 14.67
N GLY A 296 10.70 -18.51 14.05
CA GLY A 296 10.60 -19.47 12.96
C GLY A 296 11.81 -19.56 12.03
N GLU A 297 12.63 -18.52 11.88
CA GLU A 297 13.63 -18.50 10.80
C GLU A 297 15.11 -18.41 11.22
N ASP A 298 15.46 -18.09 12.48
CA ASP A 298 16.87 -17.84 12.86
C ASP A 298 17.44 -18.77 13.95
N ALA A 299 16.78 -19.88 14.29
CA ALA A 299 17.31 -20.80 15.31
C ALA A 299 18.47 -21.70 14.82
N SER A 300 18.87 -21.63 13.55
CA SER A 300 19.83 -22.59 12.97
C SER A 300 21.23 -22.04 12.65
N ASN A 301 21.59 -20.80 13.02
CA ASN A 301 22.91 -20.27 12.63
C ASN A 301 23.76 -19.58 13.71
N GLU A 302 23.39 -19.63 14.98
CA GLU A 302 24.26 -19.17 16.07
C GLU A 302 24.46 -20.25 17.15
N GLN A 303 25.07 -21.40 16.79
CA GLN A 303 25.80 -22.19 17.80
C GLN A 303 26.82 -23.13 17.14
N ARG A 304 28.01 -22.61 16.81
CA ARG A 304 29.24 -23.42 16.79
C ARG A 304 30.25 -22.74 17.72
N CYS A 305 30.36 -23.27 18.93
CA CYS A 305 31.62 -23.80 19.48
C CYS A 305 31.53 -24.06 21.00
N LEU A 306 32.06 -25.24 21.36
CA LEU A 306 32.55 -25.76 22.65
C LEU A 306 31.60 -26.58 23.54
N GLU A 307 32.07 -27.81 23.78
CA GLU A 307 31.45 -28.98 24.41
C GLU A 307 31.33 -28.89 25.93
N GLY A 308 30.36 -29.66 26.46
CA GLY A 308 30.38 -30.21 27.82
C GLY A 308 29.23 -31.22 27.98
N PRO A 309 29.45 -32.44 28.48
CA PRO A 309 28.38 -33.44 28.54
C PRO A 309 27.69 -33.43 29.91
N ARG A 310 26.34 -33.48 29.95
CA ARG A 310 25.53 -34.54 30.62
C ARG A 310 24.14 -34.12 31.14
N MET A 311 23.23 -35.08 30.90
CA MET A 311 22.13 -35.63 31.72
C MET A 311 20.75 -34.97 31.73
N ASP A 312 19.78 -35.85 31.48
CA ASP A 312 18.35 -35.68 31.36
C ASP A 312 17.66 -35.18 32.64
N HIS A 313 16.66 -34.32 32.45
CA HIS A 313 15.44 -34.41 33.24
C HIS A 313 14.23 -34.02 32.37
N GLN A 314 13.38 -35.02 32.12
CA GLN A 314 12.04 -34.84 31.60
C GLN A 314 11.20 -34.03 32.59
N ASN A 315 10.54 -32.99 32.10
CA ASN A 315 9.25 -32.56 32.63
C ASN A 315 8.42 -31.95 31.51
N SER A 316 7.31 -32.62 31.22
CA SER A 316 6.26 -32.23 30.31
C SER A 316 5.39 -31.14 30.96
N SER A 317 5.46 -29.93 30.43
CA SER A 317 4.43 -28.90 30.63
C SER A 317 4.15 -28.23 29.29
N SER A 318 2.92 -28.42 28.80
CA SER A 318 2.38 -27.74 27.62
C SER A 318 2.11 -26.26 27.96
N SER A 319 3.12 -25.42 27.79
CA SER A 319 2.96 -23.97 27.69
C SER A 319 3.11 -23.57 26.22
N ILE A 320 2.14 -22.82 25.70
CA ILE A 320 2.28 -22.12 24.42
C ILE A 320 3.30 -21.01 24.69
N ASP A 321 4.57 -21.26 24.41
CA ASP A 321 5.62 -20.27 24.53
C ASP A 321 5.34 -19.09 23.57
N PRO A 322 5.55 -17.83 23.99
CA PRO A 322 5.34 -16.69 23.12
C PRO A 322 6.36 -16.74 21.97
N LEU A 323 5.86 -16.92 20.74
CA LEU A 323 6.61 -16.96 19.48
C LEU A 323 7.33 -15.64 19.11
N ILE A 324 7.46 -14.69 20.04
CA ILE A 324 8.10 -13.39 19.79
C ILE A 324 8.90 -12.98 21.03
N GLN A 325 10.23 -12.94 20.90
CA GLN A 325 11.13 -12.46 21.94
C GLN A 325 11.77 -11.11 21.53
N THR A 326 11.95 -10.20 22.48
CA THR A 326 12.57 -8.88 22.28
C THR A 326 14.07 -8.93 22.58
N ASN A 327 14.95 -8.42 21.70
CA ASN A 327 16.39 -8.34 21.97
C ASN A 327 17.00 -6.95 21.67
N THR A 328 18.11 -6.62 22.33
CA THR A 328 18.61 -5.24 22.54
C THR A 328 19.53 -4.66 21.45
N GLY A 329 19.09 -4.59 20.19
CA GLY A 329 19.79 -3.80 19.14
C GLY A 329 19.38 -2.32 19.19
N SER A 330 20.29 -1.39 19.46
CA SER A 330 19.93 -0.01 19.83
C SER A 330 19.58 0.91 18.64
N ASN A 331 18.33 1.40 18.58
CA ASN A 331 18.05 2.72 17.99
C ASN A 331 18.75 3.80 18.84
N ALA A 332 19.09 4.94 18.25
CA ALA A 332 19.58 6.08 19.03
C ALA A 332 18.50 6.49 20.07
N SER A 333 18.70 6.11 21.33
CA SER A 333 18.03 6.76 22.45
C SER A 333 18.58 8.18 22.52
N SER A 334 17.73 9.19 22.73
CA SER A 334 18.17 10.59 22.81
C SER A 334 19.44 10.73 23.67
N SER A 335 20.45 11.44 23.18
CA SER A 335 21.79 11.60 23.77
C SER A 335 21.82 12.29 25.15
N LEU A 336 20.68 12.46 25.81
CA LEU A 336 20.54 12.99 27.17
C LEU A 336 20.60 11.88 28.23
N SER A 337 21.37 10.82 27.98
CA SER A 337 21.59 9.68 28.90
C SER A 337 22.24 10.07 30.23
N PHE A 338 22.77 11.30 30.34
CA PHE A 338 23.46 11.81 31.53
C PHE A 338 22.51 12.10 32.72
N MET A 339 21.19 12.10 32.51
CA MET A 339 20.18 12.35 33.56
C MET A 339 19.20 11.18 33.70
N LYS A 340 19.73 9.95 33.84
CA LYS A 340 18.98 8.68 33.96
C LYS A 340 18.00 8.57 35.16
N GLY A 341 17.72 9.65 35.89
CA GLY A 341 16.76 9.69 37.00
C GLY A 341 15.85 10.92 37.08
N ILE A 342 15.94 11.89 36.15
CA ILE A 342 15.20 13.18 36.23
C ILE A 342 14.37 13.47 34.97
N LEU A 343 14.58 12.73 33.86
CA LEU A 343 13.87 12.98 32.61
C LEU A 343 12.52 12.23 32.54
N PRO A 344 11.44 12.90 32.11
CA PRO A 344 10.16 12.25 31.86
C PRO A 344 10.27 11.07 30.88
N LYS A 345 9.43 10.04 31.06
CA LYS A 345 9.43 8.78 30.28
C LYS A 345 9.42 8.95 28.75
N TYR A 346 9.03 10.09 28.20
CA TYR A 346 9.04 10.31 26.75
C TYR A 346 10.44 10.47 26.13
N PHE A 347 11.49 10.68 26.93
CA PHE A 347 12.89 10.70 26.48
C PHE A 347 13.47 9.30 26.22
N SER A 348 12.80 8.22 26.62
CA SER A 348 13.25 6.85 26.35
C SER A 348 12.80 6.29 24.99
N SER A 349 12.15 7.10 24.16
CA SER A 349 11.66 6.64 22.85
C SER A 349 12.77 6.51 21.83
N GLU A 350 12.60 5.55 20.93
CA GLU A 350 13.51 5.27 19.82
C GLU A 350 13.26 6.22 18.65
N TRP A 351 14.31 6.85 18.15
CA TRP A 351 14.24 7.83 17.07
C TRP A 351 14.61 7.22 15.72
N SER A 352 14.44 8.01 14.65
CA SER A 352 14.82 7.65 13.28
C SER A 352 16.27 7.17 13.23
N PHE A 353 16.48 5.98 12.68
CA PHE A 353 17.79 5.38 12.41
C PHE A 353 18.42 5.98 11.14
N ALA A 354 17.66 6.08 10.06
CA ALA A 354 18.08 6.75 8.83
C ALA A 354 16.98 7.66 8.29
N GLN A 355 17.33 8.65 7.47
CA GLN A 355 16.36 9.61 6.92
C GLN A 355 16.70 10.08 5.50
N PHE A 356 15.66 10.41 4.72
CA PHE A 356 15.79 11.01 3.38
C PHE A 356 14.92 12.26 3.32
N HIS A 357 15.45 13.33 2.73
CA HIS A 357 14.72 14.58 2.53
C HIS A 357 14.18 14.59 1.10
N LEU A 358 12.87 14.71 0.98
CA LEU A 358 12.19 14.76 -0.31
C LEU A 358 12.24 16.18 -0.86
N PRO A 359 12.52 16.38 -2.17
CA PRO A 359 12.62 17.72 -2.74
C PRO A 359 11.29 18.49 -2.75
N GLU A 360 10.18 17.76 -2.90
CA GLU A 360 8.85 18.32 -3.01
C GLU A 360 7.96 17.79 -1.88
N ILE A 361 7.14 18.67 -1.29
CA ILE A 361 6.16 18.27 -0.26
C ILE A 361 4.89 17.79 -0.99
N THR A 362 4.90 16.53 -1.42
CA THR A 362 3.72 15.81 -1.90
C THR A 362 3.51 14.52 -1.09
N ARG A 363 2.47 13.76 -1.41
CA ARG A 363 2.25 12.43 -0.80
C ARG A 363 3.17 11.42 -1.45
N TYR A 364 3.98 10.77 -0.64
CA TYR A 364 4.83 9.65 -1.04
C TYR A 364 4.39 8.37 -0.35
N ILE A 365 4.17 7.31 -1.12
CA ILE A 365 4.06 5.95 -0.58
C ILE A 365 5.44 5.31 -0.55
N VAL A 366 5.74 4.58 0.53
CA VAL A 366 7.04 3.94 0.74
C VAL A 366 6.91 2.43 0.66
N ALA A 367 7.98 1.77 0.23
CA ALA A 367 8.12 0.32 0.25
C ALA A 367 9.59 -0.08 0.40
N PHE A 368 9.83 -1.32 0.81
CA PHE A 368 11.16 -1.93 0.73
C PHE A 368 11.26 -2.78 -0.53
N GLY A 369 12.30 -2.55 -1.33
CA GLY A 369 12.68 -3.38 -2.46
C GLY A 369 13.66 -4.48 -2.05
N THR A 370 14.36 -5.02 -3.04
CA THR A 370 15.46 -5.98 -2.82
C THR A 370 16.60 -5.33 -2.01
N GLN A 371 17.30 -6.14 -1.22
CA GLN A 371 18.46 -5.70 -0.40
C GLN A 371 18.16 -4.55 0.58
N ASN A 372 16.91 -4.45 1.07
CA ASN A 372 16.44 -3.38 1.96
C ASN A 372 16.59 -1.96 1.37
N ASN A 373 16.65 -1.81 0.05
CA ASN A 373 16.52 -0.49 -0.57
C ASN A 373 15.11 0.08 -0.34
N VAL A 374 15.01 1.38 -0.10
CA VAL A 374 13.75 2.07 0.15
C VAL A 374 13.28 2.69 -1.15
N MET A 375 12.08 2.31 -1.59
CA MET A 375 11.43 2.86 -2.78
C MET A 375 10.34 3.85 -2.35
N MET A 376 10.23 4.95 -3.10
CA MET A 376 9.26 6.01 -2.84
C MET A 376 8.57 6.39 -4.15
N VAL A 377 7.24 6.41 -4.15
CA VAL A 377 6.43 6.88 -5.29
C VAL A 377 5.61 8.08 -4.85
N GLY A 378 5.83 9.22 -5.51
CA GLY A 378 5.15 10.48 -5.24
C GLY A 378 3.95 10.73 -6.14
N LEU A 379 2.93 11.41 -5.62
CA LEU A 379 1.79 11.89 -6.41
C LEU A 379 2.15 13.04 -7.37
N ASP A 380 3.38 13.55 -7.33
CA ASP A 380 3.98 14.43 -8.33
C ASP A 380 4.53 13.66 -9.54
N GLY A 381 4.38 12.34 -9.58
CA GLY A 381 4.90 11.49 -10.66
C GLY A 381 6.38 11.16 -10.53
N SER A 382 6.97 11.30 -9.34
CA SER A 382 8.35 10.94 -9.06
C SER A 382 8.49 9.53 -8.45
N PHE A 383 9.54 8.82 -8.84
CA PHE A 383 9.99 7.58 -8.24
C PHE A 383 11.42 7.78 -7.74
N TYR A 384 11.68 7.41 -6.49
CA TYR A 384 13.02 7.38 -5.91
C TYR A 384 13.34 5.96 -5.42
N ARG A 385 14.61 5.57 -5.58
CA ARG A 385 15.21 4.43 -4.88
C ARG A 385 16.37 4.95 -4.05
N CYS A 386 16.36 4.64 -2.77
CA CYS A 386 17.41 5.04 -1.83
C CYS A 386 17.97 3.81 -1.11
N SER A 387 19.25 3.86 -0.78
CA SER A 387 19.90 2.91 0.14
C SER A 387 20.26 3.63 1.44
N PHE A 388 20.36 2.90 2.54
CA PHE A 388 20.87 3.42 3.81
C PHE A 388 21.93 2.49 4.39
N ASP A 389 22.85 3.04 5.19
CA ASP A 389 23.81 2.25 5.94
C ASP A 389 23.06 1.50 7.04
N GLN A 390 22.99 0.17 6.94
CA GLN A 390 22.26 -0.69 7.89
C GLN A 390 22.97 -0.82 9.25
N VAL A 391 24.21 -0.33 9.38
CA VAL A 391 24.99 -0.34 10.62
C VAL A 391 24.93 1.03 11.30
N ASN A 392 25.25 2.10 10.56
CA ASN A 392 25.40 3.44 11.14
C ASN A 392 24.18 4.35 10.92
N GLY A 393 23.25 3.98 10.04
CA GLY A 393 22.09 4.79 9.71
C GLY A 393 22.45 6.13 9.07
N GLY A 394 21.79 7.20 9.51
CA GLY A 394 22.06 8.56 9.04
C GLY A 394 21.32 8.95 7.75
N GLN A 395 21.94 9.78 6.92
CA GLN A 395 21.29 10.26 5.69
C GLN A 395 21.29 9.15 4.62
N MET A 396 20.12 8.85 4.07
CA MET A 396 20.01 7.88 2.97
C MET A 396 20.63 8.43 1.68
N LEU A 397 21.20 7.52 0.88
CA LEU A 397 21.79 7.82 -0.42
C LEU A 397 20.78 7.52 -1.54
N GLN A 398 20.47 8.51 -2.36
CA GLN A 398 19.68 8.31 -3.58
C GLN A 398 20.47 7.49 -4.60
N LYS A 399 19.88 6.40 -5.09
CA LYS A 399 20.44 5.49 -6.10
C LYS A 399 19.78 5.68 -7.47
N GLU A 400 18.48 5.95 -7.48
CA GLU A 400 17.68 6.09 -8.69
C GLU A 400 16.64 7.20 -8.49
N TYR A 401 16.39 7.96 -9.55
CA TYR A 401 15.28 8.90 -9.63
C TYR A 401 14.69 8.86 -11.04
N VAL A 402 13.37 8.72 -11.12
CA VAL A 402 12.63 8.73 -12.39
C VAL A 402 11.39 9.60 -12.25
N ARG A 403 11.17 10.53 -13.18
CA ARG A 403 9.88 11.22 -13.34
C ARG A 403 9.04 10.41 -14.33
N PHE A 404 8.12 9.59 -13.82
CA PHE A 404 7.36 8.63 -14.63
C PHE A 404 6.10 9.21 -15.26
N ILE A 405 5.57 10.30 -14.70
CA ILE A 405 4.52 11.13 -15.28
C ILE A 405 4.92 12.59 -15.07
N LYS A 406 4.78 13.43 -16.10
CA LYS A 406 4.82 14.89 -15.93
C LYS A 406 3.50 15.32 -15.32
N ALA A 407 3.49 15.72 -14.07
CA ALA A 407 2.32 16.29 -13.41
C ALA A 407 2.63 17.76 -13.09
N ASP A 408 1.82 18.71 -13.56
CA ASP A 408 1.92 20.06 -13.01
C ASP A 408 1.43 20.05 -11.56
N LEU A 409 2.29 20.56 -10.70
CA LEU A 409 2.07 20.79 -9.28
C LEU A 409 1.10 21.95 -9.07
N THR A 410 -0.13 21.83 -9.58
CA THR A 410 -1.21 22.72 -9.14
C THR A 410 -1.72 22.20 -7.81
N PRO A 411 -1.49 22.91 -6.68
CA PRO A 411 -1.93 22.44 -5.38
C PRO A 411 -3.45 22.21 -5.41
N LEU A 412 -3.88 21.03 -4.97
CA LEU A 412 -5.28 20.72 -4.69
C LEU A 412 -5.80 21.80 -3.74
N ARG A 413 -6.61 22.73 -4.25
CA ARG A 413 -7.41 23.63 -3.40
C ARG A 413 -8.32 22.71 -2.59
N THR A 414 -8.03 22.58 -1.30
CA THR A 414 -8.98 21.98 -0.35
C THR A 414 -10.24 22.85 -0.36
N SER A 415 -11.30 22.37 -1.01
CA SER A 415 -12.63 22.92 -0.83
C SER A 415 -13.07 22.58 0.59
N ALA A 416 -12.81 23.51 1.50
CA ALA A 416 -13.52 23.57 2.76
C ALA A 416 -14.95 24.02 2.47
N SER A 417 -15.89 23.09 2.66
CA SER A 417 -17.28 23.37 3.03
C SER A 417 -17.80 22.19 3.82
#